data_AF-A0A820GS98-F1
#
_entry.id   AF-A0A820GS98-F1
#
_cell.length_a   1.000
_cell.length_b   1.000
_cell.length_c   1.000
_cell.angle_alpha   90.00
_cell.angle_beta   90.00
_cell.angle_gamma   90.00
#
_symmetry.space_group_name_H-M   'P 1'
#
loop_
_entity.id
_entity.type
_entity.pdbx_description
1 polymer ?
#
loop_
_entity_poly.entity_id
_entity_poly.type
_entity_poly.pdbx_seq_one_letter_code
_entity_poly.pdbx_strand_id
1 'polypeptide(L)'
;MGDAAVDPDIIKRTQDTLGQVINAPALTEKLLSRPPVQFLQDIVKGVVKKTDFLQGLYNDEELTPAYLKESRDNKTLFMKKLVTAVYIAVKRAPDVRVSKILAGQEADKTNLLLQALAEAINANVDNREVVRKTLQSLGESNENEEPARNQDQEQSDKRSSKGERSSKSRD
;
A
#
# COMPACT_ATOMS: atom_id res chain seq x y z
N MET A 1 12.57 -29.49 1.39
CA MET A 1 12.02 -28.18 1.82
C MET A 1 11.43 -27.52 0.58
N GLY A 2 10.11 -27.47 0.48
CA GLY A 2 9.45 -26.88 -0.70
C GLY A 2 9.66 -25.36 -0.70
N ASP A 3 10.35 -24.86 -1.71
CA ASP A 3 10.26 -23.48 -2.13
C ASP A 3 8.77 -23.12 -2.22
N ALA A 4 8.35 -22.04 -1.55
CA ALA A 4 7.01 -21.51 -1.72
C ALA A 4 6.91 -21.05 -3.17
N ALA A 5 6.43 -21.95 -4.03
CA ALA A 5 6.34 -21.74 -5.46
C ALA A 5 5.24 -20.71 -5.68
N VAL A 6 5.65 -19.46 -5.88
CA VAL A 6 4.76 -18.45 -6.43
C VAL A 6 4.32 -18.92 -7.81
N ASP A 7 3.02 -18.80 -8.09
CA ASP A 7 2.48 -19.22 -9.38
C ASP A 7 3.24 -18.55 -10.53
N PRO A 8 3.78 -19.29 -11.51
CA PRO A 8 4.56 -18.71 -12.61
C PRO A 8 3.73 -17.75 -13.44
N ASP A 9 2.40 -17.93 -13.50
CA ASP A 9 1.48 -16.99 -14.14
C ASP A 9 1.42 -15.63 -13.42
N ILE A 10 1.48 -15.63 -12.09
CA ILE A 10 1.56 -14.40 -11.29
C ILE A 10 2.87 -13.68 -11.61
N ILE A 11 3.99 -14.42 -11.64
CA ILE A 11 5.30 -13.84 -11.94
C ILE A 11 5.32 -13.23 -13.34
N LYS A 12 4.87 -13.97 -14.35
CA LYS A 12 4.79 -13.46 -15.73
C LYS A 12 3.93 -12.22 -15.83
N ARG A 13 2.76 -12.18 -15.17
CA ARG A 13 1.93 -10.98 -15.12
C ARG A 13 2.64 -9.80 -14.48
N THR A 14 3.32 -10.02 -13.36
CA THR A 14 4.13 -8.97 -12.71
C THR A 14 5.22 -8.47 -13.65
N GLN A 15 5.91 -9.37 -14.37
CA GLN A 15 6.95 -9.00 -15.34
C GLN A 15 6.40 -8.17 -16.51
N ASP A 16 5.27 -8.56 -17.08
CA ASP A 16 4.65 -7.84 -18.19
C ASP A 16 4.16 -6.46 -17.73
N THR A 17 3.41 -6.41 -16.62
CA THR A 17 2.84 -5.16 -16.11
C THR A 17 3.89 -4.19 -15.60
N LEU A 18 4.78 -4.60 -14.69
CA LEU A 18 5.85 -3.72 -14.19
C LEU A 18 6.91 -3.47 -15.26
N GLY A 19 7.21 -4.43 -16.14
CA GLY A 19 8.21 -4.27 -17.20
C GLY A 19 7.83 -3.21 -18.23
N GLN A 20 6.54 -2.94 -18.41
CA GLN A 20 6.07 -1.81 -19.21
C GLN A 20 6.25 -0.46 -18.52
N VAL A 21 6.28 -0.44 -17.18
CA VAL A 21 6.39 0.77 -16.37
C VAL A 21 7.85 1.12 -16.07
N ILE A 22 8.66 0.11 -15.72
CA ILE A 22 10.06 0.26 -15.32
C ILE A 22 10.96 -0.69 -16.12
N ASN A 23 12.11 -0.18 -16.54
CA ASN A 23 13.14 -1.00 -17.21
C ASN A 23 14.19 -1.54 -16.22
N ALA A 24 14.19 -1.06 -14.98
CA ALA A 24 15.10 -1.46 -13.92
C ALA A 24 14.39 -1.31 -12.56
N PRO A 25 14.61 -2.22 -11.59
CA PRO A 25 15.51 -3.39 -11.59
C PRO A 25 15.02 -4.60 -12.43
N ALA A 26 15.88 -5.60 -12.65
CA ALA A 26 15.56 -6.79 -13.43
C ALA A 26 14.51 -7.67 -12.73
N LEU A 27 13.31 -7.75 -13.31
CA LEU A 27 12.17 -8.52 -12.79
C LEU A 27 12.34 -10.02 -13.06
N THR A 28 13.31 -10.68 -12.44
CA THR A 28 13.54 -12.12 -12.64
C THR A 28 12.63 -12.98 -11.75
N GLU A 29 12.28 -14.19 -12.20
CA GLU A 29 11.48 -15.14 -11.39
C GLU A 29 12.08 -15.37 -10.02
N LYS A 30 13.39 -15.52 -9.91
CA LYS A 30 14.07 -15.72 -8.61
C LYS A 30 13.84 -14.57 -7.63
N LEU A 31 13.79 -13.33 -8.11
CA LEU A 31 13.52 -12.17 -7.26
C LEU A 31 12.04 -12.05 -6.95
N LEU A 32 11.15 -12.41 -7.87
CA LEU A 32 9.70 -12.36 -7.65
C LEU A 32 9.17 -13.51 -6.78
N SER A 33 9.83 -14.68 -6.80
CA SER A 33 9.53 -15.80 -5.89
C SER A 33 9.97 -15.52 -4.46
N ARG A 34 11.00 -14.69 -4.25
CA ARG A 34 11.47 -14.31 -2.90
C ARG A 34 11.99 -12.87 -2.88
N PRO A 35 11.09 -11.87 -2.94
CA PRO A 35 11.50 -10.48 -3.10
C PRO A 35 12.25 -9.98 -1.86
N PRO A 36 13.55 -9.65 -1.98
CA PRO A 36 14.23 -8.97 -0.89
C PRO A 36 13.66 -7.55 -0.76
N VAL A 37 13.57 -7.03 0.47
CA VAL A 37 12.99 -5.70 0.73
C VAL A 37 13.69 -4.59 -0.08
N GLN A 38 14.99 -4.75 -0.32
CA GLN A 38 15.77 -3.84 -1.17
C GLN A 38 15.25 -3.81 -2.62
N PHE A 39 14.89 -4.97 -3.19
CA PHE A 39 14.35 -5.04 -4.53
C PHE A 39 12.98 -4.35 -4.64
N LEU A 40 12.14 -4.45 -3.61
CA LEU A 40 10.87 -3.71 -3.57
C LEU A 40 11.10 -2.19 -3.57
N GLN A 41 12.11 -1.71 -2.83
CA GLN A 41 12.48 -0.30 -2.83
C GLN A 41 12.97 0.14 -4.22
N ASP A 42 13.83 -0.65 -4.85
CA ASP A 42 14.35 -0.36 -6.19
C ASP A 42 13.22 -0.28 -7.22
N ILE A 43 12.21 -1.15 -7.12
CA ILE A 43 10.99 -1.08 -7.94
C ILE A 43 10.24 0.23 -7.70
N VAL A 44 9.94 0.58 -6.43
CA VAL A 44 9.21 1.82 -6.10
C VAL A 44 9.97 3.04 -6.59
N LYS A 45 11.30 3.08 -6.40
CA LYS A 45 12.16 4.15 -6.90
C LYS A 45 12.16 4.24 -8.43
N GLY A 46 12.20 3.09 -9.11
CA GLY A 46 12.06 3.01 -10.56
C GLY A 46 10.73 3.57 -11.04
N VAL A 47 9.64 3.21 -10.36
CA VAL A 47 8.27 3.66 -10.66
C VAL A 47 8.16 5.17 -10.49
N VAL A 48 8.55 5.71 -9.33
CA VAL A 48 8.51 7.15 -9.03
C VAL A 48 9.32 7.91 -10.08
N LYS A 49 10.51 7.43 -10.45
CA LYS A 49 11.37 8.09 -11.44
C LYS A 49 10.84 8.02 -12.87
N LYS A 50 10.06 6.99 -13.21
CA LYS A 50 9.54 6.77 -14.57
C LYS A 50 8.19 7.39 -14.82
N THR A 51 7.34 7.43 -13.80
CA THR A 51 5.92 7.77 -13.93
C THR A 51 5.51 8.96 -13.08
N ASP A 52 6.41 9.46 -12.23
CA ASP A 52 6.13 10.46 -11.20
C ASP A 52 4.97 10.05 -10.25
N PHE A 53 4.60 8.77 -10.26
CA PHE A 53 3.61 8.18 -9.38
C PHE A 53 4.24 7.94 -7.99
N LEU A 54 3.53 8.29 -6.92
CA LEU A 54 4.00 8.37 -5.52
C LEU A 54 5.08 9.44 -5.28
N GLN A 55 5.28 10.36 -6.22
CA GLN A 55 6.17 11.50 -6.02
C GLN A 55 5.63 12.40 -4.90
N GLY A 56 6.48 12.70 -3.91
CA GLY A 56 6.10 13.44 -2.72
C GLY A 56 5.54 12.60 -1.57
N LEU A 57 5.36 11.28 -1.75
CA LEU A 57 5.00 10.37 -0.65
C LEU A 57 6.22 9.96 0.19
N TYR A 58 7.36 9.78 -0.48
CA TYR A 58 8.63 9.39 0.12
C TYR A 58 9.62 10.54 0.00
N ASN A 59 10.37 10.76 1.07
CA ASN A 59 11.50 11.68 1.06
C ASN A 59 12.70 11.07 0.32
N ASP A 60 13.61 11.91 -0.18
CA ASP A 60 14.84 11.45 -0.86
C ASP A 60 15.66 10.51 0.03
N GLU A 61 15.68 10.77 1.35
CA GLU A 61 16.32 9.91 2.35
C GLU A 61 15.65 8.53 2.42
N GLU A 62 14.32 8.46 2.38
CA GLU A 62 13.55 7.19 2.39
C GLU A 62 13.76 6.36 1.11
N LEU A 63 14.12 7.02 0.01
CA LEU A 63 14.45 6.39 -1.29
C LEU A 63 15.94 5.98 -1.38
N THR A 64 16.69 6.04 -0.28
CA THR A 64 18.06 5.52 -0.19
C THR A 64 18.09 4.09 0.33
N PRO A 65 18.98 3.23 -0.19
CA PRO A 65 19.15 1.86 0.33
C PRO A 65 19.69 1.83 1.77
N ALA A 66 20.22 2.95 2.28
CA ALA A 66 20.66 3.11 3.66
C ALA A 66 19.46 3.17 4.62
N TYR A 67 18.37 3.85 4.24
CA TYR A 67 17.19 4.02 5.09
C TYR A 67 16.56 2.70 5.54
N LEU A 68 16.48 1.71 4.64
CA LEU A 68 16.01 0.38 4.99
C LEU A 68 17.03 -0.39 5.84
N LYS A 69 18.33 -0.09 5.76
CA LYS A 69 19.35 -0.76 6.59
C LYS A 69 19.37 -0.23 8.02
N GLU A 70 18.94 1.01 8.24
CA GLU A 70 18.97 1.70 9.53
C GLU A 70 18.13 1.00 10.61
N SER A 71 16.89 0.59 10.30
CA SER A 71 15.99 0.01 11.29
C SER A 71 14.86 -0.83 10.68
N ARG A 72 14.39 -1.84 11.42
CA ARG A 72 13.24 -2.67 11.01
C ARG A 72 11.95 -1.85 10.92
N ASP A 73 11.83 -0.83 11.76
CA ASP A 73 10.70 0.10 11.79
C ASP A 73 10.61 0.92 10.51
N ASN A 74 11.73 1.43 9.99
CA ASN A 74 11.79 2.13 8.70
C ASN A 74 11.28 1.25 7.55
N LYS A 75 11.69 -0.02 7.52
CA LYS A 75 11.18 -0.97 6.52
C LYS A 75 9.67 -1.18 6.64
N THR A 76 9.19 -1.19 7.88
CA THR A 76 7.75 -1.37 8.18
C THR A 76 6.95 -0.15 7.73
N LEU A 77 7.42 1.05 8.04
CA LEU A 77 6.79 2.30 7.61
C LEU A 77 6.78 2.45 6.10
N PHE A 78 7.91 2.18 5.44
CA PHE A 78 8.05 2.28 3.98
C PHE A 78 7.06 1.35 3.25
N MET A 79 6.97 0.09 3.68
CA MET A 79 6.01 -0.87 3.12
C MET A 79 4.56 -0.52 3.47
N LYS A 80 4.29 -0.03 4.68
CA LYS A 80 2.94 0.41 5.07
C LYS A 80 2.47 1.57 4.19
N LYS A 81 3.33 2.57 3.94
CA LYS A 81 3.08 3.67 3.00
C LYS A 81 2.71 3.15 1.61
N LEU A 82 3.48 2.18 1.10
CA LEU A 82 3.23 1.58 -0.21
C LEU A 82 1.87 0.89 -0.28
N VAL A 83 1.57 0.05 0.72
CA VAL A 83 0.31 -0.70 0.80
C VAL A 83 -0.89 0.24 0.86
N THR A 84 -0.83 1.30 1.68
CA THR A 84 -1.89 2.30 1.78
C THR A 84 -2.06 3.08 0.47
N ALA A 85 -0.96 3.46 -0.18
CA ALA A 85 -1.03 4.19 -1.45
C ALA A 85 -1.67 3.36 -2.56
N VAL A 86 -1.26 2.10 -2.70
CA VAL A 86 -1.88 1.17 -3.67
C VAL A 86 -3.34 0.91 -3.35
N TYR A 87 -3.69 0.77 -2.06
CA TYR A 87 -5.08 0.62 -1.62
C TYR A 87 -5.95 1.80 -2.09
N ILE A 88 -5.48 3.03 -1.92
CA ILE A 88 -6.21 4.23 -2.33
C ILE A 88 -6.27 4.31 -3.86
N ALA A 89 -5.18 3.99 -4.54
CA ALA A 89 -5.07 4.12 -5.99
C ALA A 89 -5.99 3.14 -6.73
N VAL A 90 -6.00 1.86 -6.32
CA VAL A 90 -6.82 0.81 -6.94
C VAL A 90 -8.20 0.69 -6.29
N LYS A 91 -8.42 1.38 -5.16
CA LYS A 91 -9.63 1.26 -4.31
C LYS A 91 -9.93 -0.20 -3.93
N ARG A 92 -8.90 -1.04 -3.85
CA ARG A 92 -8.98 -2.47 -3.53
C ARG A 92 -8.01 -2.78 -2.40
N ALA A 93 -8.51 -3.36 -1.32
CA ALA A 93 -7.71 -3.79 -0.17
C ALA A 93 -6.71 -4.87 -0.60
N PRO A 94 -5.40 -4.60 -0.61
CA PRO A 94 -4.43 -5.63 -0.91
C PRO A 94 -4.30 -6.55 0.32
N ASP A 95 -4.49 -7.86 0.14
CA ASP A 95 -4.37 -8.86 1.22
C ASP A 95 -2.90 -9.18 1.53
N VAL A 96 -2.15 -8.18 2.00
CA VAL A 96 -0.73 -8.27 2.33
C VAL A 96 -0.47 -7.80 3.75
N ARG A 97 0.42 -8.52 4.45
CA ARG A 97 0.92 -8.09 5.76
C ARG A 97 2.35 -7.62 5.65
N VAL A 98 2.59 -6.36 6.03
CA VAL A 98 3.94 -5.76 6.01
C VAL A 98 4.97 -6.64 6.75
N SER A 99 4.64 -7.14 7.94
CA SER A 99 5.55 -8.01 8.71
C SER A 99 5.95 -9.29 7.98
N LYS A 100 5.08 -9.82 7.11
CA LYS A 100 5.33 -11.02 6.31
C LYS A 100 6.17 -10.71 5.08
N ILE A 101 5.88 -9.61 4.39
CA ILE A 101 6.72 -9.09 3.29
C ILE A 101 8.15 -8.89 3.77
N LEU A 102 8.34 -8.24 4.93
CA LEU A 102 9.67 -8.01 5.50
C LEU A 102 10.42 -9.29 5.86
N ALA A 103 9.70 -10.36 6.19
CA ALA A 103 10.26 -11.68 6.43
C ALA A 103 10.53 -12.47 5.14
N GLY A 104 10.23 -11.91 3.96
CA GLY A 104 10.28 -12.60 2.67
C GLY A 104 9.25 -13.72 2.56
N GLN A 105 8.12 -13.58 3.27
CA GLN A 105 6.96 -14.48 3.22
C GLN A 105 5.83 -13.81 2.43
N GLU A 106 4.86 -14.60 1.96
CA GLU A 106 3.73 -14.10 1.16
C GLU A 106 4.17 -13.43 -0.16
N ALA A 107 5.11 -14.06 -0.87
CA ALA A 107 5.60 -13.56 -2.16
C ALA A 107 4.46 -13.46 -3.21
N ASP A 108 3.50 -14.38 -3.22
CA ASP A 108 2.31 -14.30 -4.09
C ASP A 108 1.54 -12.99 -3.91
N LYS A 109 1.26 -12.65 -2.65
CA LYS A 109 0.51 -11.45 -2.29
C LYS A 109 1.32 -10.18 -2.56
N THR A 110 2.64 -10.25 -2.37
CA THR A 110 3.55 -9.16 -2.72
C THR A 110 3.53 -8.91 -4.23
N ASN A 111 3.51 -9.95 -5.05
CA ASN A 111 3.37 -9.83 -6.51
C ASN A 111 2.01 -9.22 -6.89
N LEU A 112 0.92 -9.63 -6.24
CA LEU A 112 -0.40 -9.02 -6.46
C LEU A 112 -0.41 -7.52 -6.13
N LEU A 113 0.28 -7.09 -5.06
CA LEU A 113 0.45 -5.68 -4.72
C LEU A 113 1.20 -4.92 -5.83
N LEU A 114 2.27 -5.52 -6.37
CA LEU A 114 3.06 -4.94 -7.46
C LEU A 114 2.27 -4.83 -8.77
N GLN A 115 1.46 -5.85 -9.10
CA GLN A 115 0.55 -5.80 -10.25
C GLN A 115 -0.50 -4.70 -10.08
N ALA A 116 -1.08 -4.58 -8.89
CA ALA A 116 -2.05 -3.53 -8.56
C ALA A 116 -1.43 -2.12 -8.68
N LEU A 117 -0.17 -1.96 -8.26
CA LEU A 117 0.57 -0.71 -8.46
C LEU A 117 0.73 -0.37 -9.95
N ALA A 118 1.15 -1.34 -10.77
CA ALA A 118 1.28 -1.13 -12.22
C ALA A 118 -0.07 -0.85 -12.88
N GLU A 119 -1.14 -1.51 -12.44
CA GLU A 119 -2.51 -1.26 -12.90
C GLU A 119 -2.97 0.17 -12.57
N ALA A 120 -2.71 0.67 -11.35
CA ALA A 120 -3.02 2.05 -10.97
C ALA A 120 -2.32 3.09 -11.86
N ILE A 121 -1.07 2.83 -12.20
CA ILE A 121 -0.28 3.69 -13.10
C ILE A 121 -0.87 3.69 -14.50
N ASN A 122 -1.17 2.50 -15.03
CA ASN A 122 -1.77 2.34 -16.36
C ASN A 122 -3.19 2.94 -16.43
N ALA A 123 -3.92 2.92 -15.32
CA ALA A 123 -5.22 3.56 -15.17
C ALA A 123 -5.16 5.10 -15.04
N ASN A 124 -3.95 5.68 -15.06
CA ASN A 124 -3.71 7.13 -14.98
C ASN A 124 -4.34 7.76 -13.72
N VAL A 125 -4.23 7.06 -12.59
CA VAL A 125 -4.79 7.52 -11.31
C VAL A 125 -4.09 8.81 -10.83
N ASP A 126 -4.87 9.75 -10.31
CA ASP A 126 -4.39 11.02 -9.77
C ASP A 126 -3.39 10.83 -8.60
N ASN A 127 -2.10 10.90 -8.91
CA ASN A 127 -1.02 10.79 -7.94
C ASN A 127 -1.22 11.73 -6.73
N ARG A 128 -1.56 13.00 -7.00
CA ARG A 128 -1.72 14.02 -5.95
C ARG A 128 -2.81 13.65 -4.93
N GLU A 129 -3.91 13.06 -5.40
CA GLU A 129 -4.99 12.61 -4.52
C GLU A 129 -4.56 11.39 -3.70
N VAL A 130 -3.87 10.43 -4.34
CA VAL A 130 -3.34 9.23 -3.68
C VAL A 130 -2.38 9.61 -2.57
N VAL A 131 -1.40 10.47 -2.83
CA VAL A 131 -0.40 10.92 -1.84
C VAL A 131 -1.09 11.65 -0.69
N ARG A 132 -1.99 12.60 -0.98
CA ARG A 132 -2.72 13.35 0.05
C ARG A 132 -3.53 12.43 0.97
N LYS A 133 -4.32 11.51 0.41
CA LYS A 133 -5.12 10.56 1.18
C LYS A 133 -4.25 9.56 1.95
N THR A 134 -3.10 9.16 1.39
CA THR A 134 -2.18 8.24 2.06
C THR A 134 -1.59 8.88 3.32
N LEU A 135 -1.10 10.11 3.20
CA LEU A 135 -0.56 10.89 4.32
C LEU A 135 -1.63 11.14 5.39
N GLN A 136 -2.85 11.51 4.97
CA GLN A 136 -3.99 11.67 5.88
C GLN A 136 -4.34 10.37 6.61
N SER A 137 -4.34 9.23 5.90
CA SER A 137 -4.62 7.92 6.50
C SER A 137 -3.53 7.43 7.45
N LEU A 138 -2.29 7.89 7.28
CA LEU A 138 -1.17 7.56 8.16
C LEU A 138 -1.02 8.51 9.35
N GLY A 139 -1.80 9.59 9.39
CA GLY A 139 -1.71 10.61 10.43
C GLY A 139 -0.49 11.53 10.29
N GLU A 140 0.28 11.41 9.20
CA GLU A 140 1.37 12.32 8.82
C GLU A 140 0.76 13.54 8.11
N SER A 141 -0.01 14.34 8.85
CA SER A 141 -0.60 15.57 8.31
C SER A 141 0.45 16.67 8.38
N ASN A 142 1.01 17.07 7.23
CA ASN A 142 1.61 18.39 7.13
C ASN A 142 0.43 19.37 7.20
N GLU A 143 0.38 20.17 8.27
CA GLU A 143 -0.69 21.13 8.56
C GLU A 143 -0.71 22.25 7.51
N ASN A 144 -1.31 21.97 6.35
CA ASN A 144 -1.94 22.98 5.53
C ASN A 144 -2.80 22.29 4.47
N GLU A 145 -4.08 22.16 4.78
CA GLU A 145 -5.24 22.46 3.92
C GLU A 145 -6.44 21.61 4.36
N GLU A 146 -7.32 22.30 5.10
CA GLU A 146 -8.62 21.88 5.65
C GLU A 146 -9.65 21.47 4.56
N PRO A 147 -10.81 20.90 4.95
CA PRO A 147 -11.27 19.59 4.46
C PRO A 147 -12.46 19.66 3.50
N ALA A 148 -12.70 18.57 2.76
CA ALA A 148 -13.95 18.36 2.03
C ALA A 148 -14.46 16.91 2.15
N ARG A 149 -15.22 16.70 3.22
CA ARG A 149 -16.54 16.03 3.27
C ARG A 149 -16.87 14.84 2.32
N ASN A 150 -17.14 13.72 3.00
CA ASN A 150 -18.40 12.95 3.03
C ASN A 150 -18.66 11.74 2.10
N GLN A 151 -19.39 10.79 2.72
CA GLN A 151 -20.18 9.65 2.20
C GLN A 151 -19.40 8.34 2.01
N ASP A 152 -19.86 7.16 2.45
CA ASP A 152 -21.08 6.75 3.15
C ASP A 152 -20.84 5.29 3.59
N GLN A 153 -21.17 4.92 4.83
CA GLN A 153 -21.61 3.56 5.11
C GLN A 153 -22.43 3.56 6.42
N GLU A 154 -23.67 4.02 6.26
CA GLU A 154 -24.78 3.64 7.12
C GLU A 154 -25.36 2.28 6.63
N GLN A 155 -26.11 1.65 7.53
CA GLN A 155 -26.85 0.37 7.44
C GLN A 155 -26.05 -0.87 7.87
N SER A 156 -26.52 -1.67 8.82
CA SER A 156 -27.93 -2.01 9.06
C SER A 156 -28.16 -2.62 10.47
N ASP A 157 -29.20 -2.10 11.15
CA ASP A 157 -30.34 -2.86 11.70
C ASP A 157 -30.10 -4.06 12.67
N LYS A 158 -30.85 -4.32 13.74
CA LYS A 158 -32.07 -3.75 14.35
C LYS A 158 -32.39 -4.60 15.60
N ARG A 159 -33.29 -4.05 16.44
CA ARG A 159 -34.23 -4.69 17.40
C ARG A 159 -33.78 -4.70 18.87
N SER A 160 -34.29 -3.76 19.68
CA SER A 160 -35.62 -3.74 20.36
C SER A 160 -35.54 -4.54 21.66
N SER A 161 -35.97 -4.09 22.85
CA SER A 161 -37.18 -3.35 23.25
C SER A 161 -37.03 -2.95 24.73
N LYS A 162 -37.28 -1.70 25.13
CA LYS A 162 -38.55 -1.12 25.64
C LYS A 162 -38.84 -1.34 27.15
N GLY A 163 -39.11 -0.23 27.84
CA GLY A 163 -39.77 -0.11 29.15
C GLY A 163 -39.13 0.99 30.01
N GLU A 164 -39.48 2.27 29.88
CA GLU A 164 -40.58 2.97 30.62
C GLU A 164 -40.46 2.81 32.15
N ARG A 165 -40.57 3.80 33.04
CA ARG A 165 -41.02 5.20 33.02
C ARG A 165 -40.70 5.81 34.42
N SER A 166 -40.39 7.11 34.44
CA SER A 166 -40.80 8.16 35.40
C SER A 166 -40.96 7.90 36.91
N SER A 167 -40.19 8.63 37.73
CA SER A 167 -40.66 9.56 38.80
C SER A 167 -39.43 10.06 39.60
N LYS A 168 -39.04 11.34 39.67
CA LYS A 168 -39.67 12.57 40.23
C LYS A 168 -39.11 12.93 41.63
N SER A 169 -38.59 14.17 41.72
CA SER A 169 -38.29 15.01 42.92
C SER A 169 -36.99 14.69 43.70
N ARG A 170 -36.06 15.66 43.91
CA ARG A 170 -36.06 16.73 44.96
C ARG A 170 -36.41 16.11 46.32
N ASP A 171 -35.47 15.96 47.25
CA ASP A 171 -34.77 17.00 48.03
C ASP A 171 -33.45 16.43 48.56
#